data_AF-A0A852V1D9-F1
#
_entry.id   AF-A0A852V1D9-F1
#
_cell.length_a   1.000
_cell.length_b   1.000
_cell.length_c   1.000
_cell.angle_alpha   90.00
_cell.angle_beta   90.00
_cell.angle_gamma   90.00
#
_symmetry.space_group_name_H-M   'P 1'
#
loop_
_entity.id
_entity.type
_entity.pdbx_description
1 polymer ?
#
loop_
_entity_poly.entity_id
_entity_poly.type
_entity_poly.pdbx_seq_one_letter_code
_entity_poly.pdbx_strand_id
1 'polypeptide(L)'
;MAKPAAEAKPATGAEAAPVAKPAAAKPVAGSGRAPAAKPVADSGRAPAAKPAAEVKPAAGTEAASVSTASAKTARVLPIRLTQAQAAHRLKRSGLSWKSTGGCVDRTIGQCTSLDTVRRTTVASVIALKRASGCPIVITGGTEVGHAPGRYSHAKGYKLDIQPNSCVNDHIIRHYPFDGIRDDGAPLYRAPNALYARELDHWDILFFDPRTS
;
A
#
# COMPACT_ATOMS: atom_id res chain seq x y z
N MET A 1 -27.48 -44.25 55.78
CA MET A 1 -26.01 -44.16 55.66
C MET A 1 -25.72 -43.12 54.57
N ALA A 2 -25.58 -41.85 54.95
CA ALA A 2 -24.35 -41.19 55.35
C ALA A 2 -23.52 -40.66 54.15
N LYS A 3 -23.77 -39.37 53.87
CA LYS A 3 -22.96 -38.27 53.31
C LYS A 3 -22.43 -38.27 51.84
N PRO A 4 -22.49 -37.09 51.17
CA PRO A 4 -21.85 -36.77 49.90
C PRO A 4 -20.46 -36.12 50.09
N ALA A 5 -19.65 -36.09 49.03
CA ALA A 5 -18.43 -35.29 48.89
C ALA A 5 -18.19 -35.05 47.39
N ALA A 6 -17.73 -33.90 46.87
CA ALA A 6 -17.53 -32.57 47.41
C ALA A 6 -17.41 -31.62 46.20
N GLU A 7 -17.93 -30.40 46.34
CA GLU A 7 -17.62 -29.27 45.46
C GLU A 7 -16.12 -28.96 45.48
N ALA A 8 -15.53 -28.75 44.29
CA ALA A 8 -14.28 -28.04 44.15
C ALA A 8 -14.56 -26.62 43.63
N LYS A 9 -14.29 -25.63 44.48
CA LYS A 9 -14.28 -24.19 44.15
C LYS A 9 -13.19 -23.85 43.13
N PRO A 10 -13.36 -22.77 42.35
CA PRO A 10 -12.35 -22.30 41.41
C PRO A 10 -11.17 -21.66 42.14
N ALA A 11 -9.95 -22.03 41.73
CA ALA A 11 -8.72 -21.37 42.15
C ALA A 11 -8.63 -19.98 41.53
N THR A 12 -8.57 -19.00 42.41
CA THR A 12 -8.23 -17.59 42.20
C THR A 12 -6.78 -17.39 41.73
N GLY A 13 -6.59 -16.38 40.88
CA GLY A 13 -5.39 -15.53 40.91
C GLY A 13 -4.16 -16.03 40.15
N ALA A 14 -4.04 -15.61 38.88
CA ALA A 14 -2.73 -15.38 38.28
C ALA A 14 -2.61 -13.86 38.06
N GLU A 15 -1.84 -13.28 38.97
CA GLU A 15 -1.51 -11.88 39.11
C GLU A 15 -0.79 -11.35 37.86
N ALA A 16 -1.23 -10.18 37.39
CA ALA A 16 -0.60 -9.45 36.30
C ALA A 16 0.81 -9.01 36.70
N ALA A 17 1.82 -9.45 35.95
CA ALA A 17 3.18 -8.95 36.09
C ALA A 17 3.22 -7.43 35.72
N PRO A 18 3.88 -6.58 36.51
CA PRO A 18 3.91 -5.15 36.27
C PRO A 18 4.76 -4.81 35.03
N VAL A 19 4.15 -4.07 34.10
CA VAL A 19 4.81 -3.45 32.94
C VAL A 19 5.86 -2.45 33.46
N ALA A 20 7.13 -2.74 33.21
CA ALA A 20 8.23 -1.83 33.49
C ALA A 20 8.10 -0.56 32.63
N LYS A 21 8.09 0.58 33.32
CA LYS A 21 8.02 1.94 32.78
C LYS A 21 9.35 2.28 32.08
N PRO A 22 9.38 2.75 30.82
CA PRO A 22 10.63 3.22 30.24
C PRO A 22 11.05 4.56 30.88
N ALA A 23 12.34 4.64 31.23
CA ALA A 23 12.98 5.79 31.83
C ALA A 23 13.01 7.00 30.86
N ALA A 24 12.77 8.18 31.42
CA ALA A 24 12.81 9.46 30.72
C ALA A 24 14.24 9.79 30.25
N ALA A 25 14.40 10.05 28.96
CA ALA A 25 15.61 10.65 28.41
C ALA A 25 15.68 12.14 28.78
N LYS A 26 16.85 12.59 29.24
CA LYS A 26 17.15 14.00 29.57
C LYS A 26 17.26 14.86 28.30
N PRO A 27 16.97 16.18 28.38
CA PRO A 27 16.97 17.07 27.23
C PRO A 27 18.39 17.46 26.84
N VAL A 28 18.68 17.46 25.53
CA VAL A 28 19.89 18.09 24.99
C VAL A 28 19.48 19.44 24.42
N ALA A 29 19.93 20.50 25.09
CA ALA A 29 19.73 21.87 24.66
C ALA A 29 20.52 22.16 23.37
N GLY A 30 19.90 22.92 22.47
CA GLY A 30 20.47 23.28 21.18
C GLY A 30 21.52 24.39 21.25
N SER A 31 22.25 24.53 20.15
CA SER A 31 22.83 25.79 19.73
C SER A 31 22.81 25.84 18.21
N GLY A 32 22.09 26.82 17.67
CA GLY A 32 21.85 26.96 16.24
C GLY A 32 22.98 27.66 15.49
N ARG A 33 22.89 27.61 14.16
CA ARG A 33 23.13 28.77 13.31
C ARG A 33 22.61 28.51 11.90
N ALA A 34 21.67 29.35 11.48
CA ALA A 34 21.32 29.56 10.08
C ALA A 34 22.41 30.40 9.39
N PRO A 35 22.52 30.27 8.06
CA PRO A 35 22.58 31.48 7.22
C PRO A 35 21.45 31.43 6.17
N ALA A 36 20.54 32.41 6.19
CA ALA A 36 20.63 33.68 5.47
C ALA A 36 20.34 33.52 3.96
N ALA A 37 19.07 33.74 3.62
CA ALA A 37 18.62 34.03 2.27
C ALA A 37 19.07 35.44 1.84
N LYS A 38 19.40 35.60 0.56
CA LYS A 38 19.36 36.89 -0.14
C LYS A 38 18.58 36.76 -1.46
N PRO A 39 17.86 37.82 -1.88
CA PRO A 39 16.88 37.78 -2.95
C PRO A 39 17.49 38.18 -4.30
N VAL A 40 16.92 37.69 -5.41
CA VAL A 40 17.07 38.31 -6.72
C VAL A 40 15.75 38.23 -7.51
N ALA A 41 15.41 39.40 -8.07
CA ALA A 41 14.26 39.85 -8.86
C ALA A 41 13.69 38.81 -9.88
N ASP A 42 12.37 38.68 -10.03
CA ASP A 42 11.44 39.56 -10.77
C ASP A 42 11.98 40.08 -12.11
N SER A 43 11.54 39.44 -13.20
CA SER A 43 11.34 40.01 -14.55
C SER A 43 11.07 38.87 -15.53
N GLY A 44 9.85 38.76 -16.08
CA GLY A 44 9.61 37.71 -17.07
C GLY A 44 8.22 37.58 -17.68
N ARG A 45 7.53 38.71 -17.84
CA ARG A 45 6.42 39.00 -18.77
C ARG A 45 5.98 37.87 -19.73
N ALA A 46 4.72 37.46 -19.58
CA ALA A 46 3.95 36.73 -20.57
C ALA A 46 3.89 37.47 -21.91
N PRO A 47 4.05 36.79 -23.06
CA PRO A 47 3.57 37.32 -24.32
C PRO A 47 2.06 37.08 -24.45
N ALA A 48 1.38 38.19 -24.74
CA ALA A 48 -0.04 38.30 -24.99
C ALA A 48 -0.49 37.47 -26.19
N ALA A 49 -1.67 36.86 -26.03
CA ALA A 49 -2.50 36.41 -27.14
C ALA A 49 -2.90 37.60 -28.04
N LYS A 50 -2.90 37.37 -29.34
CA LYS A 50 -3.53 38.22 -30.36
C LYS A 50 -4.41 37.36 -31.28
N PRO A 51 -5.41 37.96 -31.93
CA PRO A 51 -6.79 37.47 -31.87
C PRO A 51 -7.18 36.50 -32.99
N ALA A 52 -8.32 35.86 -32.74
CA ALA A 52 -9.08 35.05 -33.67
C ALA A 52 -9.38 35.81 -34.97
N ALA A 53 -9.05 35.18 -36.10
CA ALA A 53 -9.62 35.51 -37.39
C ALA A 53 -10.91 34.70 -37.56
N GLU A 54 -11.99 35.43 -37.80
CA GLU A 54 -13.34 34.96 -38.04
C GLU A 54 -13.44 34.32 -39.43
N VAL A 55 -13.84 33.05 -39.50
CA VAL A 55 -14.11 32.33 -40.75
C VAL A 55 -15.62 32.12 -40.84
N LYS A 56 -16.23 32.67 -41.90
CA LYS A 56 -17.64 32.48 -42.26
C LYS A 56 -17.96 31.00 -42.52
N PRO A 57 -19.18 30.50 -42.20
CA PRO A 57 -19.56 29.14 -42.53
C PRO A 57 -20.04 29.08 -43.99
N ALA A 58 -19.42 28.20 -44.78
CA ALA A 58 -19.99 27.72 -46.04
C ALA A 58 -20.70 26.40 -45.78
N ALA A 59 -21.99 26.37 -46.09
CA ALA A 59 -22.83 25.18 -46.04
C ALA A 59 -22.34 24.15 -47.07
N GLY A 60 -22.19 22.90 -46.62
CA GLY A 60 -21.88 21.75 -47.45
C GLY A 60 -22.39 20.49 -46.77
N THR A 61 -23.54 20.01 -47.23
CA THR A 61 -24.19 18.77 -46.80
C THR A 61 -23.44 17.59 -47.38
N GLU A 62 -22.84 16.72 -46.55
CA GLU A 62 -22.67 15.30 -46.89
C GLU A 62 -22.78 14.44 -45.61
N ALA A 63 -23.84 13.64 -45.56
CA ALA A 63 -24.04 12.63 -44.55
C ALA A 63 -23.08 11.46 -44.81
N ALA A 64 -21.93 11.46 -44.14
CA ALA A 64 -21.06 10.29 -44.11
C ALA A 64 -21.64 9.26 -43.12
N SER A 65 -22.05 8.11 -43.65
CA SER A 65 -22.49 6.96 -42.86
C SER A 65 -21.38 6.53 -41.88
N VAL A 66 -21.66 6.65 -40.59
CA VAL A 66 -20.78 6.14 -39.54
C VAL A 66 -20.91 4.62 -39.51
N SER A 67 -19.94 3.93 -40.11
CA SER A 67 -19.76 2.49 -39.91
C SER A 67 -19.30 2.26 -38.47
N THR A 68 -20.23 1.86 -37.60
CA THR A 68 -19.93 1.44 -36.23
C THR A 68 -19.27 0.05 -36.27
N ALA A 69 -17.99 0.01 -36.60
CA ALA A 69 -17.18 -1.17 -36.34
C ALA A 69 -17.09 -1.37 -34.82
N SER A 70 -17.71 -2.45 -34.34
CA SER A 70 -17.60 -2.92 -32.97
C SER A 70 -16.13 -3.19 -32.66
N ALA A 71 -15.49 -2.28 -31.93
CA ALA A 71 -14.13 -2.46 -31.45
C ALA A 71 -14.12 -3.62 -30.45
N LYS A 72 -13.57 -4.77 -30.86
CA LYS A 72 -13.18 -5.82 -29.94
C LYS A 72 -12.28 -5.17 -28.88
N THR A 73 -12.73 -5.11 -27.64
CA THR A 73 -11.99 -4.51 -26.52
C THR A 73 -10.66 -5.24 -26.40
N ALA A 74 -9.58 -4.62 -26.88
CA ALA A 74 -8.25 -5.19 -26.76
C ALA A 74 -7.96 -5.41 -25.27
N ARG A 75 -7.66 -6.67 -24.90
CA ARG A 75 -7.34 -7.02 -23.52
C ARG A 75 -6.00 -6.38 -23.16
N VAL A 76 -6.06 -5.24 -22.49
CA VAL A 76 -4.86 -4.55 -21.97
C VAL A 76 -4.20 -5.48 -20.94
N LEU A 77 -3.00 -5.98 -21.26
CA LEU A 77 -2.24 -6.81 -20.33
C LEU A 77 -1.92 -6.01 -19.06
N PRO A 78 -1.93 -6.65 -17.89
CA PRO A 78 -1.62 -5.98 -16.64
C PRO A 78 -0.18 -5.46 -16.69
N ILE A 79 -0.04 -4.13 -16.63
CA ILE A 79 1.27 -3.49 -16.71
C ILE A 79 2.11 -3.86 -15.50
N ARG A 80 3.31 -4.39 -15.75
CA ARG A 80 4.30 -4.71 -14.73
C ARG A 80 5.37 -3.62 -14.67
N LEU A 81 5.88 -3.38 -13.48
CA LEU A 81 6.92 -2.39 -13.23
C LEU A 81 8.25 -3.09 -12.99
N THR A 82 9.34 -2.44 -13.37
CA THR A 82 10.68 -2.83 -12.90
C THR A 82 10.87 -2.41 -11.44
N GLN A 83 11.87 -2.98 -10.76
CA GLN A 83 12.29 -2.55 -9.42
C GLN A 83 12.40 -1.01 -9.30
N ALA A 84 13.16 -0.39 -10.21
CA ALA A 84 13.42 1.05 -10.18
C ALA A 84 12.14 1.87 -10.37
N GLN A 85 11.25 1.44 -11.29
CA GLN A 85 9.98 2.12 -11.54
C GLN A 85 9.05 2.05 -10.33
N ALA A 86 8.96 0.89 -9.68
CA ALA A 86 8.15 0.71 -8.48
C ALA A 86 8.70 1.54 -7.31
N ALA A 87 9.99 1.38 -6.99
CA ALA A 87 10.66 2.11 -5.91
C ALA A 87 10.53 3.64 -6.07
N HIS A 88 10.69 4.14 -7.30
CA HIS A 88 10.56 5.58 -7.58
C HIS A 88 9.12 6.08 -7.34
N ARG A 89 8.09 5.31 -7.74
CA ARG A 89 6.67 5.66 -7.49
C ARG A 89 6.35 5.67 -6.00
N LEU A 90 6.85 4.69 -5.26
CA LEU A 90 6.68 4.59 -3.80
C LEU A 90 7.33 5.79 -3.09
N LYS A 91 8.59 6.08 -3.41
CA LYS A 91 9.34 7.19 -2.82
C LYS A 91 8.65 8.54 -3.02
N ARG A 92 8.21 8.85 -4.25
CA ARG A 92 7.48 10.10 -4.55
C ARG A 92 6.14 10.22 -3.82
N SER A 93 5.60 9.11 -3.32
CA SER A 93 4.33 9.06 -2.60
C SER A 93 4.52 8.97 -1.08
N GLY A 94 5.76 9.10 -0.59
CA GLY A 94 6.07 9.04 0.84
C GLY A 94 6.02 7.63 1.44
N LEU A 95 6.16 6.58 0.62
CA LEU A 95 6.37 5.21 1.08
C LEU A 95 7.85 4.84 0.99
N SER A 96 8.29 3.97 1.88
CA SER A 96 9.61 3.33 1.81
C SER A 96 9.48 1.82 1.64
N TRP A 97 10.60 1.17 1.35
CA TRP A 97 10.73 -0.28 1.34
C TRP A 97 12.07 -0.66 1.96
N LYS A 98 12.16 -1.87 2.53
CA LYS A 98 13.36 -2.39 3.18
C LYS A 98 13.48 -3.88 2.89
N SER A 99 14.69 -4.31 2.54
CA SER A 99 15.06 -5.72 2.46
C SER A 99 15.93 -6.12 3.63
N THR A 100 15.63 -7.26 4.25
CA THR A 100 16.47 -7.90 5.27
C THR A 100 17.80 -8.36 4.67
N GLY A 101 17.79 -8.93 3.47
CA GLY A 101 18.99 -9.35 2.73
C GLY A 101 19.74 -8.23 2.01
N GLY A 102 19.29 -6.97 2.08
CA GLY A 102 19.94 -5.84 1.43
C GLY A 102 19.94 -5.91 -0.11
N CYS A 103 18.98 -6.63 -0.69
CA CYS A 103 18.96 -6.95 -2.12
C CYS A 103 17.54 -6.84 -2.71
N VAL A 104 17.44 -6.92 -4.04
CA VAL A 104 16.18 -6.75 -4.81
C VAL A 104 15.93 -7.90 -5.79
N ASP A 105 16.74 -8.95 -5.73
CA ASP A 105 16.63 -10.10 -6.62
C ASP A 105 15.41 -10.93 -6.26
N ARG A 106 14.47 -11.03 -7.21
CA ARG A 106 13.25 -11.84 -7.10
C ARG A 106 13.53 -13.31 -6.80
N THR A 107 14.69 -13.83 -7.18
CA THR A 107 15.03 -15.25 -7.02
C THR A 107 15.56 -15.60 -5.64
N ILE A 108 15.71 -14.61 -4.75
CA ILE A 108 16.25 -14.77 -3.40
C ILE A 108 15.19 -14.33 -2.38
N GLY A 109 14.70 -15.26 -1.56
CA GLY A 109 13.60 -14.99 -0.61
C GLY A 109 13.95 -14.07 0.57
N GLN A 110 15.21 -13.69 0.75
CA GLN A 110 15.64 -12.67 1.72
C GLN A 110 15.68 -11.25 1.11
N CYS A 111 15.53 -11.14 -0.21
CA CYS A 111 15.40 -9.84 -0.86
C CYS A 111 13.97 -9.32 -0.73
N THR A 112 13.82 -8.00 -0.82
CA THR A 112 12.50 -7.41 -1.10
C THR A 112 12.53 -6.98 -2.55
N SER A 113 11.94 -7.81 -3.41
CA SER A 113 11.85 -7.51 -4.83
C SER A 113 10.51 -6.88 -5.14
N LEU A 114 10.52 -5.81 -5.92
CA LEU A 114 9.36 -5.19 -6.55
C LEU A 114 9.42 -5.39 -8.07
N ASP A 115 10.38 -6.19 -8.56
CA ASP A 115 10.51 -6.43 -9.98
C ASP A 115 9.35 -7.27 -10.51
N THR A 116 8.75 -6.84 -11.62
CA THR A 116 7.52 -7.40 -12.19
C THR A 116 6.25 -7.23 -11.33
N VAL A 117 6.28 -6.39 -10.29
CA VAL A 117 5.07 -6.04 -9.52
C VAL A 117 4.03 -5.38 -10.43
N ARG A 118 2.74 -5.61 -10.17
CA ARG A 118 1.68 -4.99 -10.96
C ARG A 118 1.63 -3.49 -10.66
N ARG A 119 1.47 -2.68 -11.71
CA ARG A 119 1.25 -1.23 -11.58
C ARG A 119 0.06 -0.91 -10.67
N THR A 120 -1.00 -1.72 -10.75
CA THR A 120 -2.20 -1.57 -9.92
C THR A 120 -1.93 -1.85 -8.45
N THR A 121 -1.09 -2.85 -8.14
CA THR A 121 -0.66 -3.14 -6.76
C THR A 121 0.07 -1.96 -6.14
N VAL A 122 1.02 -1.37 -6.87
CA VAL A 122 1.73 -0.16 -6.43
C VAL A 122 0.77 1.03 -6.28
N ALA A 123 -0.20 1.19 -7.18
CA ALA A 123 -1.21 2.23 -7.05
C ALA A 123 -2.09 2.04 -5.80
N SER A 124 -2.49 0.80 -5.50
CA SER A 124 -3.33 0.48 -4.34
C SER A 124 -2.62 0.69 -3.01
N VAL A 125 -1.34 0.32 -2.87
CA VAL A 125 -0.60 0.62 -1.63
C VAL A 125 -0.35 2.12 -1.44
N ILE A 126 -0.21 2.88 -2.53
CA ILE A 126 -0.19 4.35 -2.48
C ILE A 126 -1.55 4.89 -2.04
N ALA A 127 -2.66 4.30 -2.51
CA ALA A 127 -3.99 4.68 -2.04
C ALA A 127 -4.17 4.40 -0.54
N LEU A 128 -3.68 3.25 -0.04
CA LEU A 128 -3.65 2.95 1.40
C LEU A 128 -2.85 4.00 2.18
N LYS A 129 -1.66 4.39 1.70
CA LYS A 129 -0.85 5.46 2.32
C LYS A 129 -1.64 6.78 2.43
N ARG A 130 -2.36 7.15 1.37
CA ARG A 130 -3.14 8.39 1.32
C ARG A 130 -4.38 8.33 2.23
N ALA A 131 -5.11 7.22 2.21
CA ALA A 131 -6.31 7.03 3.01
C ALA A 131 -6.01 6.95 4.51
N SER A 132 -4.90 6.30 4.87
CA SER A 132 -4.51 6.12 6.27
C SER A 132 -3.69 7.28 6.84
N GLY A 133 -2.93 7.99 6.00
CA GLY A 133 -1.89 8.93 6.43
C GLY A 133 -0.65 8.25 7.05
N CYS A 134 -0.74 6.96 7.38
CA CYS A 134 0.24 6.24 8.19
C CYS A 134 1.60 6.04 7.49
N PRO A 135 2.72 5.97 8.23
CA PRO A 135 3.96 5.49 7.65
C PRO A 135 3.79 4.04 7.16
N ILE A 136 4.22 3.77 5.93
CA ILE A 136 4.16 2.43 5.32
C ILE A 136 5.55 2.07 4.80
N VAL A 137 6.05 0.92 5.26
CA VAL A 137 7.31 0.33 4.82
C VAL A 137 7.00 -1.03 4.20
N ILE A 138 7.33 -1.21 2.94
CA ILE A 138 7.18 -2.50 2.25
C ILE A 138 8.39 -3.39 2.59
N THR A 139 8.12 -4.63 2.99
CA THR A 139 9.13 -5.61 3.44
C THR A 139 9.18 -6.86 2.56
N GLY A 140 8.16 -7.08 1.73
CA GLY A 140 8.08 -8.19 0.81
C GLY A 140 7.30 -7.82 -0.45
N GLY A 141 7.60 -8.47 -1.55
CA GLY A 141 6.99 -8.20 -2.83
C GLY A 141 6.94 -9.44 -3.72
N THR A 142 7.74 -9.49 -4.77
CA THR A 142 7.66 -10.51 -5.81
C THR A 142 8.68 -11.64 -5.67
N GLU A 143 9.51 -11.61 -4.62
CA GLU A 143 10.52 -12.62 -4.35
C GLU A 143 9.94 -14.04 -4.17
N VAL A 144 10.80 -15.05 -4.29
CA VAL A 144 10.47 -16.45 -3.97
C VAL A 144 10.31 -16.66 -2.46
N GLY A 145 9.74 -17.79 -2.06
CA GLY A 145 9.49 -18.13 -0.65
C GLY A 145 8.03 -18.00 -0.22
N HIS A 146 7.19 -17.42 -1.07
CA HIS A 146 5.76 -17.24 -0.85
C HIS A 146 4.91 -18.34 -1.50
N ALA A 147 3.72 -18.57 -0.96
CA ALA A 147 2.77 -19.54 -1.52
C ALA A 147 2.41 -19.21 -2.99
N PRO A 148 2.37 -20.22 -3.89
CA PRO A 148 1.97 -20.03 -5.28
C PRO A 148 0.46 -19.79 -5.40
N GLY A 149 0.02 -19.30 -6.55
CA GLY A 149 -1.41 -19.12 -6.79
C GLY A 149 -1.70 -18.19 -7.97
N ARG A 150 -2.99 -18.00 -8.28
CA ARG A 150 -3.42 -16.98 -9.25
C ARG A 150 -3.16 -15.57 -8.72
N TYR A 151 -3.38 -15.37 -7.44
CA TYR A 151 -3.25 -14.11 -6.72
C TYR A 151 -2.12 -14.22 -5.70
N SER A 152 -0.87 -14.15 -6.16
CA SER A 152 0.33 -14.40 -5.35
C SER A 152 1.37 -13.28 -5.43
N HIS A 153 2.35 -13.32 -4.53
CA HIS A 153 3.56 -12.49 -4.51
C HIS A 153 4.32 -12.56 -5.83
N ALA A 154 4.68 -13.77 -6.27
CA ALA A 154 5.40 -13.99 -7.54
C ALA A 154 4.68 -13.42 -8.77
N LYS A 155 3.35 -13.24 -8.73
CA LYS A 155 2.56 -12.64 -9.81
C LYS A 155 2.31 -11.14 -9.63
N GLY A 156 2.86 -10.53 -8.58
CA GLY A 156 2.79 -9.10 -8.28
C GLY A 156 1.43 -8.64 -7.77
N TYR A 157 0.60 -9.55 -7.22
CA TYR A 157 -0.71 -9.23 -6.65
C TYR A 157 -0.65 -8.84 -5.19
N LYS A 158 0.42 -9.23 -4.49
CA LYS A 158 0.56 -9.08 -3.05
C LYS A 158 1.79 -8.24 -2.72
N LEU A 159 1.77 -7.60 -1.56
CA LEU A 159 2.92 -6.94 -0.93
C LEU A 159 2.84 -7.19 0.57
N ASP A 160 4.00 -7.36 1.19
CA ASP A 160 4.12 -7.39 2.64
C ASP A 160 4.51 -6.01 3.14
N ILE A 161 3.86 -5.55 4.21
CA ILE A 161 4.23 -4.30 4.87
C ILE A 161 4.52 -4.50 6.36
N GLN A 162 5.48 -3.74 6.86
CA GLN A 162 5.82 -3.66 8.27
C GLN A 162 4.59 -3.18 9.07
N PRO A 163 4.21 -3.89 10.15
CA PRO A 163 3.13 -3.46 11.01
C PRO A 163 3.60 -2.29 11.85
N ASN A 164 2.69 -1.37 12.12
CA ASN A 164 2.86 -0.31 13.10
C ASN A 164 1.48 0.08 13.63
N SER A 165 1.43 0.73 14.79
CA SER A 165 0.17 1.08 15.46
C SER A 165 -0.80 1.81 14.54
N CYS A 166 -0.33 2.80 13.77
CA CYS A 166 -1.16 3.57 12.85
C CYS A 166 -1.81 2.69 11.77
N VAL A 167 -1.01 1.89 11.05
CA VAL A 167 -1.54 1.01 9.98
C VAL A 167 -2.47 -0.05 10.56
N ASN A 168 -2.12 -0.64 11.70
CA ASN A 168 -2.93 -1.65 12.37
C ASN A 168 -4.30 -1.07 12.74
N ASP A 169 -4.33 0.07 13.43
CA ASP A 169 -5.56 0.73 13.85
C ASP A 169 -6.39 1.15 12.64
N HIS A 170 -5.77 1.67 11.58
CA HIS A 170 -6.49 2.03 10.37
C HIS A 170 -7.20 0.83 9.76
N ILE A 171 -6.49 -0.28 9.50
CA ILE A 171 -7.06 -1.47 8.87
C ILE A 171 -8.19 -2.05 9.73
N ILE A 172 -7.93 -2.26 11.03
CA ILE A 172 -8.86 -2.91 11.95
C ILE A 172 -10.15 -2.08 12.14
N ARG A 173 -10.04 -0.74 12.18
CA ARG A 173 -11.21 0.13 12.40
C ARG A 173 -12.04 0.38 11.15
N HIS A 174 -11.44 0.36 9.96
CA HIS A 174 -12.12 0.77 8.74
C HIS A 174 -12.60 -0.40 7.89
N TYR A 175 -12.01 -1.58 8.04
CA TYR A 175 -12.36 -2.74 7.22
C TYR A 175 -12.97 -3.84 8.09
N PRO A 176 -14.13 -4.41 7.67
CA PRO A 176 -14.75 -5.50 8.41
C PRO A 176 -13.83 -6.72 8.46
N PHE A 177 -13.89 -7.40 9.60
CA PHE A 177 -13.30 -8.72 9.77
C PHE A 177 -13.96 -9.72 8.81
N ASP A 178 -13.15 -10.51 8.11
CA ASP A 178 -13.55 -11.42 7.04
C ASP A 178 -13.25 -12.89 7.37
N GLY A 179 -12.87 -13.19 8.62
CA GLY A 179 -12.56 -14.53 9.09
C GLY A 179 -11.08 -14.74 9.42
N ILE A 180 -10.73 -16.00 9.67
CA ILE A 180 -9.37 -16.45 9.96
C ILE A 180 -8.90 -17.33 8.79
N ARG A 181 -7.73 -17.06 8.25
CA ARG A 181 -7.07 -17.90 7.23
C ARG A 181 -6.56 -19.20 7.85
N ASP A 182 -6.27 -20.21 7.03
CA ASP A 182 -5.82 -21.54 7.47
C ASP A 182 -4.54 -21.54 8.32
N ASP A 183 -3.70 -20.52 8.16
CA ASP A 183 -2.50 -20.27 8.97
C ASP A 183 -2.77 -19.48 10.28
N GLY A 184 -4.03 -19.18 10.59
CA GLY A 184 -4.42 -18.42 11.78
C GLY A 184 -4.42 -16.90 11.60
N ALA A 185 -4.06 -16.37 10.43
CA ALA A 185 -4.04 -14.93 10.20
C ALA A 185 -5.46 -14.35 10.14
N PRO A 186 -5.83 -13.35 10.99
CA PRO A 186 -7.10 -12.67 10.85
C PRO A 186 -7.14 -11.82 9.59
N LEU A 187 -8.27 -11.91 8.88
CA LEU A 187 -8.51 -11.26 7.60
C LEU A 187 -9.41 -10.03 7.78
N TYR A 188 -9.09 -8.96 7.04
CA TYR A 188 -9.89 -7.75 6.97
C TYR A 188 -10.12 -7.40 5.50
N ARG A 189 -11.38 -7.15 5.12
CA ARG A 189 -11.76 -6.99 3.71
C ARG A 189 -12.08 -5.54 3.36
N ALA A 190 -11.34 -5.00 2.40
CA ALA A 190 -11.67 -3.76 1.71
C ALA A 190 -12.26 -4.04 0.32
N PRO A 191 -12.88 -3.04 -0.35
CA PRO A 191 -13.41 -3.22 -1.70
C PRO A 191 -12.39 -3.65 -2.76
N ASN A 192 -11.11 -3.33 -2.56
CA ASN A 192 -10.01 -3.59 -3.51
C ASN A 192 -8.80 -4.30 -2.88
N ALA A 193 -8.93 -4.77 -1.64
CA ALA A 193 -7.85 -5.45 -0.94
C ALA A 193 -8.36 -6.44 0.10
N LEU A 194 -7.56 -7.47 0.36
CA LEU A 194 -7.72 -8.37 1.50
C LEU A 194 -6.43 -8.30 2.32
N TYR A 195 -6.55 -7.92 3.58
CA TYR A 195 -5.44 -7.77 4.51
C TYR A 195 -5.40 -8.99 5.42
N ALA A 196 -4.31 -9.74 5.41
CA ALA A 196 -4.04 -10.81 6.35
C ALA A 196 -3.02 -10.33 7.38
N ARG A 197 -3.39 -10.36 8.66
CA ARG A 197 -2.46 -10.03 9.74
C ARG A 197 -1.66 -11.27 10.12
N GLU A 198 -0.44 -11.37 9.59
CA GLU A 198 0.53 -12.35 10.07
C GLU A 198 1.24 -11.82 11.33
N LEU A 199 2.08 -12.65 11.95
CA LEU A 199 2.74 -12.31 13.21
C LEU A 199 3.59 -11.04 13.08
N ASP A 200 4.46 -10.97 12.08
CA ASP A 200 5.48 -9.94 11.91
C ASP A 200 5.20 -8.96 10.75
N HIS A 201 4.21 -9.24 9.90
CA HIS A 201 3.84 -8.38 8.77
C HIS A 201 2.34 -8.39 8.46
N TRP A 202 1.91 -7.45 7.61
CA TRP A 202 0.64 -7.54 6.90
C TRP A 202 0.91 -8.09 5.52
N ASP A 203 0.29 -9.22 5.20
CA ASP A 203 0.25 -9.78 3.87
C ASP A 203 -1.01 -9.25 3.16
N ILE A 204 -0.82 -8.44 2.13
CA ILE A 204 -1.92 -7.70 1.50
C ILE A 204 -2.10 -8.13 0.06
N LEU A 205 -3.25 -8.73 -0.24
CA LEU A 205 -3.69 -9.00 -1.60
C LEU A 205 -4.44 -7.80 -2.18
N PHE A 206 -3.98 -7.28 -3.32
CA PHE A 206 -4.64 -6.21 -4.07
C PHE A 206 -5.31 -6.71 -5.35
N PHE A 207 -6.60 -6.40 -5.51
CA PHE A 207 -7.41 -6.74 -6.68
C PHE A 207 -8.18 -5.52 -7.21
N ASP A 208 -8.53 -5.53 -8.50
CA ASP A 208 -9.43 -4.52 -9.07
C ASP A 208 -10.85 -5.08 -9.03
N PRO A 209 -11.79 -4.48 -8.26
CA PRO A 209 -13.16 -4.97 -8.13
C PRO A 209 -13.91 -5.02 -9.46
N ARG A 210 -13.45 -4.31 -10.49
CA ARG A 210 -14.07 -4.30 -11.83
C ARG A 210 -13.61 -5.45 -12.72
N THR A 211 -12.68 -6.27 -12.25
CA THR A 211 -12.09 -7.39 -13.01
C THR A 211 -12.26 -8.74 -12.31
N SER A 212 -13.03 -8.75 -11.23
CA SER A 212 -13.29 -9.92 -10.39
C SER A 212 -14.53 -10.68 -10.84
#